data_AF-A0AAX0TPF3-F1
#
_entry.id   AF-A0AAX0TPF3-F1
#
_cell.length_a   1.000
_cell.length_b   1.000
_cell.length_c   1.000
_cell.angle_alpha   90.00
_cell.angle_beta   90.00
_cell.angle_gamma   90.00
#
_symmetry.space_group_name_H-M   'P 1'
#
loop_
_entity.id
_entity.type
_entity.pdbx_description
1 polymer ?
#
loop_
_entity_poly.entity_id
_entity_poly.type
_entity_poly.pdbx_seq_one_letter_code
_entity_poly.pdbx_strand_id
1 'polypeptide(L)'
;LAEPVQIHSHGGRVHLVQSGELNIDVAFLGVPSCDEFGNANGYTGKACCGSLGYAIVDADNAKQVVMLTEELLPYPHNPASIEQDQVDLIVKVDRVGDAAKIGAGATRMTTNPRELLIARSAADVIVNSGYFKEGFSMQTGTGGASLAVTRFLEDKMRSRDIRADFALGGITATMVDLHEKGLIRKLLDVQSFDSHAAQSLARNPNHIEISANQYANWGSKGASVDRLD
;
A
#
# COMPACT_ATOMS: atom_id res chain seq x y z
N LEU A 1 -15.65 26.48 -6.03
CA LEU A 1 -14.95 26.19 -7.30
C LEU A 1 -15.96 26.33 -8.43
N ALA A 2 -15.54 26.83 -9.59
CA ALA A 2 -16.43 27.02 -10.75
C ALA A 2 -16.86 25.69 -11.36
N GLU A 3 -16.00 24.67 -11.28
CA GLU A 3 -16.28 23.30 -11.70
C GLU A 3 -16.31 22.35 -10.48
N PRO A 4 -17.10 21.27 -10.53
CA PRO A 4 -17.14 20.27 -9.48
C PRO A 4 -15.86 19.43 -9.45
N VAL A 5 -15.48 18.97 -8.25
CA VAL A 5 -14.38 18.01 -8.10
C VAL A 5 -14.86 16.65 -8.60
N GLN A 6 -14.09 16.05 -9.51
CA GLN A 6 -14.33 14.69 -9.94
C GLN A 6 -13.72 13.71 -8.94
N ILE A 7 -14.54 12.81 -8.41
CA ILE A 7 -14.12 11.77 -7.47
C ILE A 7 -14.15 10.45 -8.21
N HIS A 8 -13.04 9.72 -8.15
CA HIS A 8 -12.91 8.36 -8.67
C HIS A 8 -12.28 7.47 -7.60
N SER A 9 -12.64 6.18 -7.60
CA SER A 9 -11.96 5.18 -6.77
C SER A 9 -10.49 5.03 -7.20
N HIS A 10 -9.68 4.36 -6.38
CA HIS A 10 -8.28 4.08 -6.76
C HIS A 10 -8.20 3.34 -8.10
N GLY A 11 -8.96 2.26 -8.27
CA GLY A 11 -9.05 1.53 -9.54
C GLY A 11 -9.68 2.34 -10.67
N GLY A 12 -10.70 3.14 -10.36
CA GLY A 12 -11.36 4.02 -11.32
C GLY A 12 -10.41 5.05 -11.91
N ARG A 13 -9.51 5.62 -11.10
CA ARG A 13 -8.46 6.53 -11.58
C ARG A 13 -7.58 5.85 -12.63
N VAL A 14 -7.08 4.66 -12.33
CA VAL A 14 -6.22 3.91 -13.26
C VAL A 14 -6.95 3.64 -14.57
N HIS A 15 -8.22 3.25 -14.50
CA HIS A 15 -9.03 3.03 -15.69
C HIS A 15 -9.17 4.31 -16.53
N LEU A 16 -9.46 5.45 -15.89
CA LEU A 16 -9.59 6.74 -16.58
C LEU A 16 -8.27 7.13 -17.28
N VAL A 17 -7.14 6.89 -16.63
CA VAL A 17 -5.81 7.14 -17.22
C VAL A 17 -5.57 6.24 -18.43
N GLN A 18 -5.78 4.94 -18.29
CA GLN A 18 -5.53 3.97 -19.38
C GLN A 18 -6.52 4.09 -20.54
N SER A 19 -7.75 4.54 -20.29
CA SER A 19 -8.76 4.79 -21.32
C SER A 19 -8.47 6.05 -22.15
N GLY A 20 -7.58 6.92 -21.68
CA GLY A 20 -7.31 8.23 -22.27
C GLY A 20 -8.36 9.30 -21.95
N GLU A 21 -9.34 9.01 -21.07
CA GLU A 21 -10.25 10.03 -20.55
C GLU A 21 -9.51 11.03 -19.64
N LEU A 22 -8.55 10.53 -18.85
CA LEU A 22 -7.67 11.34 -18.01
C LEU A 22 -6.23 11.25 -18.52
N ASN A 23 -5.75 12.29 -19.20
CA ASN A 23 -4.37 12.33 -19.71
C ASN A 23 -3.48 13.14 -18.77
N ILE A 24 -2.39 12.53 -18.29
CA ILE A 24 -1.41 13.20 -17.44
C ILE A 24 -0.32 13.78 -18.32
N ASP A 25 -0.28 15.11 -18.48
CA ASP A 25 0.77 15.75 -19.26
C ASP A 25 2.12 15.73 -18.52
N VAL A 26 2.11 16.04 -17.22
CA VAL A 26 3.31 16.01 -16.37
C VAL A 26 2.97 15.42 -15.01
N ALA A 27 3.72 14.40 -14.59
CA ALA A 27 3.65 13.83 -13.25
C ALA A 27 4.79 14.36 -12.38
N PHE A 28 4.46 15.00 -11.25
CA PHE A 28 5.44 15.41 -10.25
C PHE A 28 5.44 14.39 -9.10
N LEU A 29 6.44 13.52 -9.08
CA LEU A 29 6.50 12.37 -8.17
C LEU A 29 7.56 12.60 -7.08
N GLY A 30 7.10 12.77 -5.84
CA GLY A 30 7.97 12.88 -4.67
C GLY A 30 8.48 11.51 -4.24
N VAL A 31 9.80 11.34 -4.17
CA VAL A 31 10.47 10.13 -3.68
C VAL A 31 11.49 10.49 -2.60
N PRO A 32 11.73 9.63 -1.60
CA PRO A 32 12.71 9.92 -0.56
C PRO A 32 14.14 9.90 -1.09
N SER A 33 14.45 9.03 -2.04
CA SER A 33 15.74 8.96 -2.71
C SER A 33 15.65 8.35 -4.11
N CYS A 34 16.56 8.72 -5.00
CA CYS A 34 16.76 8.09 -6.32
C CYS A 34 18.21 8.20 -6.75
N ASP A 35 18.64 7.48 -7.80
CA ASP A 35 19.91 7.77 -8.47
C ASP A 35 19.76 8.86 -9.55
N GLU A 36 20.88 9.23 -10.20
CA GLU A 36 20.91 10.24 -11.27
C GLU A 36 20.17 9.83 -12.56
N PHE A 37 19.77 8.57 -12.68
CA PHE A 37 19.02 8.04 -13.83
C PHE A 37 17.53 7.85 -13.53
N GLY A 38 17.09 8.03 -12.28
CA GLY A 38 15.69 8.02 -11.89
C GLY A 38 15.23 6.71 -11.25
N ASN A 39 16.12 5.75 -11.00
CA ASN A 39 15.75 4.56 -10.25
C ASN A 39 15.46 4.96 -8.79
N ALA A 40 14.23 4.74 -8.33
CA ALA A 40 13.74 5.22 -7.04
C ALA A 40 12.91 4.18 -6.31
N ASN A 41 12.92 4.21 -4.98
CA ASN A 41 11.99 3.48 -4.12
C ASN A 41 11.54 4.35 -2.95
N GLY A 42 10.47 3.92 -2.26
CA GLY A 42 9.93 4.65 -1.12
C GLY A 42 10.50 4.25 0.25
N TYR A 43 11.54 3.42 0.32
CA TYR A 43 12.06 2.88 1.59
C TYR A 43 13.57 3.07 1.83
N THR A 44 14.25 3.79 0.93
CA THR A 44 15.61 4.32 1.14
C THR A 44 15.55 5.86 1.28
N GLY A 45 16.48 6.46 2.03
CA GLY A 45 16.51 7.92 2.26
C GLY A 45 15.86 8.33 3.58
N LYS A 46 15.36 9.57 3.66
CA LYS A 46 14.84 10.16 4.91
C LYS A 46 13.32 10.10 5.01
N ALA A 47 12.59 10.60 4.02
CA ALA A 47 11.13 10.61 4.01
C ALA A 47 10.50 9.28 3.54
N CYS A 48 10.98 8.15 4.05
CA CYS A 48 10.54 6.82 3.60
C CYS A 48 9.04 6.60 3.83
N CYS A 49 8.28 6.45 2.74
CA CYS A 49 6.85 6.19 2.74
C CYS A 49 6.47 4.72 2.52
N GLY A 50 7.43 3.85 2.19
CA GLY A 50 7.17 2.46 1.84
C GLY A 50 6.70 2.33 0.39
N SER A 51 5.54 1.69 0.18
CA SER A 51 5.02 1.45 -1.16
C SER A 51 4.72 2.76 -1.93
N LEU A 52 5.14 2.80 -3.19
CA LEU A 52 4.87 3.84 -4.19
C LEU A 52 3.75 3.43 -5.16
N GLY A 53 2.91 2.46 -4.80
CA GLY A 53 1.95 1.80 -5.69
C GLY A 53 1.07 2.73 -6.55
N TYR A 54 0.70 3.90 -6.04
CA TYR A 54 -0.04 4.91 -6.83
C TYR A 54 0.84 5.67 -7.82
N ALA A 55 2.06 6.05 -7.42
CA ALA A 55 3.00 6.80 -8.25
C ALA A 55 3.51 5.97 -9.44
N ILE A 56 3.59 4.64 -9.29
CA ILE A 56 3.94 3.72 -10.39
C ILE A 56 3.00 3.92 -11.60
N VAL A 57 1.69 4.09 -11.36
CA VAL A 57 0.72 4.32 -12.45
C VAL A 57 0.98 5.64 -13.16
N ASP A 58 1.39 6.67 -12.43
CA ASP A 58 1.68 7.98 -13.01
C ASP A 58 2.97 7.93 -13.83
N ALA A 59 4.00 7.24 -13.31
CA ALA A 59 5.24 7.00 -14.02
C ALA A 59 5.03 6.24 -15.35
N ASP A 60 4.12 5.26 -15.35
CA ASP A 60 3.79 4.46 -16.54
C ASP A 60 3.00 5.22 -17.63
N ASN A 61 2.25 6.27 -17.27
CA ASN A 61 1.22 6.82 -18.16
C ASN A 61 1.36 8.34 -18.42
N ALA A 62 2.18 9.05 -17.65
CA ALA A 62 2.41 10.47 -17.91
C ALA A 62 3.25 10.68 -19.17
N LYS A 63 2.99 11.76 -19.90
CA LYS A 63 3.83 12.13 -21.05
C LYS A 63 5.23 12.58 -20.63
N GLN A 64 5.33 13.15 -19.43
CA GLN A 64 6.59 13.55 -18.83
C GLN A 64 6.56 13.31 -17.32
N VAL A 65 7.63 12.75 -16.77
CA VAL A 65 7.78 12.45 -15.35
C VAL A 65 8.91 13.29 -14.76
N VAL A 66 8.56 14.08 -13.74
CA VAL A 66 9.49 14.89 -12.96
C VAL A 66 9.59 14.32 -11.56
N MET A 67 10.74 13.74 -11.25
CA MET A 67 11.04 13.18 -9.94
C MET A 67 11.58 14.26 -9.01
N LEU A 68 10.93 14.41 -7.85
CA LEU A 68 11.35 15.31 -6.77
C LEU A 68 11.97 14.43 -5.68
N THR A 69 13.27 14.56 -5.43
CA THR A 69 14.00 13.68 -4.49
C THR A 69 14.69 14.45 -3.37
N GLU A 70 14.74 13.90 -2.15
CA GLU A 70 15.53 14.50 -1.05
C GLU A 70 17.01 14.14 -1.13
N GLU A 71 17.33 12.99 -1.74
CA GLU A 71 18.66 12.40 -1.73
C GLU A 71 18.98 11.72 -3.06
N LEU A 72 20.17 12.02 -3.60
CA LEU A 72 20.72 11.34 -4.77
C LEU A 72 21.67 10.25 -4.30
N LEU A 73 21.44 9.02 -4.75
CA LEU A 73 22.22 7.83 -4.41
C LEU A 73 23.08 7.38 -5.60
N PRO A 74 24.15 6.59 -5.35
CA PRO A 74 24.96 6.02 -6.43
C PRO A 74 24.15 5.07 -7.32
N TYR A 75 24.41 5.14 -8.63
CA TYR A 75 23.84 4.24 -9.62
C TYR A 75 24.50 2.84 -9.59
N PRO A 76 23.75 1.73 -9.80
CA PRO A 76 22.29 1.68 -9.90
C PRO A 76 21.64 1.59 -8.53
N HIS A 77 20.64 2.44 -8.27
CA HIS A 77 19.83 2.34 -7.07
C HIS A 77 18.82 1.19 -7.19
N ASN A 78 18.81 0.30 -6.21
CA ASN A 78 17.98 -0.91 -6.22
C ASN A 78 17.50 -1.27 -4.80
N PRO A 79 16.26 -1.76 -4.64
CA PRO A 79 15.27 -2.01 -5.69
C PRO A 79 14.67 -0.71 -6.26
N ALA A 80 14.19 -0.78 -7.50
CA ALA A 80 13.55 0.34 -8.19
C ALA A 80 12.05 0.08 -8.30
N SER A 81 11.26 0.87 -7.57
CA SER A 81 9.80 0.91 -7.69
C SER A 81 9.37 1.74 -8.90
N ILE A 82 10.13 2.80 -9.18
CA ILE A 82 10.07 3.58 -10.42
C ILE A 82 11.45 3.44 -11.08
N GLU A 83 11.45 3.04 -12.34
CA GLU A 83 12.64 2.70 -13.12
C GLU A 83 13.09 3.88 -14.00
N GLN A 84 14.37 3.90 -14.35
CA GLN A 84 15.00 4.98 -15.11
C GLN A 84 14.40 5.24 -16.50
N ASP A 85 13.71 4.28 -17.11
CA ASP A 85 13.06 4.44 -18.41
C ASP A 85 11.66 5.05 -18.32
N GLN A 86 11.20 5.33 -17.11
CA GLN A 86 9.96 6.05 -16.81
C GLN A 86 10.18 7.53 -16.45
N VAL A 87 11.43 7.99 -16.29
CA VAL A 87 11.74 9.32 -15.69
C VAL A 87 12.44 10.23 -16.70
N ASP A 88 11.94 11.47 -16.87
CA ASP A 88 12.54 12.46 -17.77
C ASP A 88 13.45 13.45 -17.05
N LEU A 89 13.04 13.90 -15.86
CA LEU A 89 13.71 14.96 -15.11
C LEU A 89 13.81 14.62 -13.63
N ILE A 90 14.93 14.99 -13.02
CA ILE A 90 15.17 14.80 -11.59
C ILE A 90 15.54 16.13 -10.97
N VAL A 91 14.86 16.48 -9.88
CA VAL A 91 15.10 17.70 -9.11
C VAL A 91 15.30 17.33 -7.65
N LYS A 92 16.49 17.64 -7.13
CA LYS A 92 16.76 17.52 -5.70
C LYS A 92 16.06 18.67 -4.96
N VAL A 93 15.31 18.33 -3.93
CA VAL A 93 14.61 19.26 -3.03
C VAL A 93 15.02 19.02 -1.59
N ASP A 94 14.76 19.98 -0.70
CA ASP A 94 15.11 19.82 0.71
C ASP A 94 14.27 18.75 1.41
N ARG A 95 12.99 18.66 1.04
CA ARG A 95 12.03 17.75 1.67
C ARG A 95 10.82 17.48 0.77
N VAL A 96 10.44 16.22 0.62
CA VAL A 96 9.19 15.75 -0.03
C VAL A 96 8.12 15.40 0.99
N GLY A 97 8.49 15.01 2.21
CA GLY A 97 7.55 14.48 3.20
C GLY A 97 8.01 14.58 4.66
N ASP A 98 7.21 14.04 5.58
CA ASP A 98 7.54 13.98 7.01
C ASP A 98 7.43 12.54 7.52
N ALA A 99 8.54 11.78 7.48
CA ALA A 99 8.52 10.38 7.91
C ALA A 99 8.04 10.20 9.36
N ALA A 100 8.29 11.18 10.24
CA ALA A 100 7.87 11.12 11.63
C ALA A 100 6.34 11.22 11.80
N LYS A 101 5.60 11.65 10.77
CA LYS A 101 4.13 11.74 10.78
C LYS A 101 3.45 10.54 10.11
N ILE A 102 4.20 9.64 9.50
CA ILE A 102 3.64 8.45 8.84
C ILE A 102 3.09 7.52 9.92
N GLY A 103 1.80 7.19 9.84
CA GLY A 103 1.10 6.39 10.84
C GLY A 103 0.79 7.10 12.17
N ALA A 104 0.98 8.42 12.27
CA ALA A 104 0.65 9.13 13.51
C ALA A 104 -0.86 9.08 13.80
N GLY A 105 -1.23 8.43 14.92
CA GLY A 105 -2.58 8.45 15.51
C GLY A 105 -3.54 7.37 14.99
N ALA A 106 -3.85 7.37 13.70
CA ALA A 106 -4.96 6.58 13.14
C ALA A 106 -4.73 5.05 13.13
N THR A 107 -3.48 4.61 13.04
CA THR A 107 -3.09 3.20 12.95
C THR A 107 -2.93 2.53 14.32
N ARG A 108 -3.21 3.23 15.41
CA ARG A 108 -3.14 2.65 16.76
C ARG A 108 -4.36 1.75 17.02
N MET A 109 -4.11 0.59 17.60
CA MET A 109 -5.16 -0.29 18.10
C MET A 109 -6.08 0.46 19.08
N THR A 110 -7.39 0.41 18.81
CA THR A 110 -8.39 1.11 19.63
C THR A 110 -8.52 0.51 21.03
N THR A 111 -8.74 1.38 22.02
CA THR A 111 -9.12 1.01 23.38
C THR A 111 -10.60 1.29 23.66
N ASN A 112 -11.33 1.83 22.69
CA ASN A 112 -12.75 2.15 22.83
C ASN A 112 -13.56 0.84 22.91
N PRO A 113 -14.28 0.57 24.03
CA PRO A 113 -15.01 -0.68 24.19
C PRO A 113 -16.11 -0.87 23.14
N ARG A 114 -16.68 0.21 22.58
CA ARG A 114 -17.65 0.13 21.50
C ARG A 114 -17.02 -0.39 20.21
N GLU A 115 -15.85 0.13 19.84
CA GLU A 115 -15.14 -0.32 18.64
C GLU A 115 -14.63 -1.75 18.79
N LEU A 116 -14.18 -2.12 19.98
CA LEU A 116 -13.78 -3.50 20.28
C LEU A 116 -14.96 -4.48 20.21
N LEU A 117 -16.16 -4.07 20.62
CA LEU A 117 -17.37 -4.87 20.44
C LEU A 117 -17.70 -5.06 18.95
N ILE A 118 -17.67 -3.98 18.16
CA ILE A 118 -17.91 -4.04 16.71
C ILE A 118 -16.86 -4.94 16.04
N ALA A 119 -15.59 -4.78 16.37
CA ALA A 119 -14.49 -5.58 15.83
C ALA A 119 -14.65 -7.08 16.16
N ARG A 120 -15.06 -7.40 17.39
CA ARG A 120 -15.34 -8.80 17.78
C ARG A 120 -16.50 -9.38 16.97
N SER A 121 -17.61 -8.64 16.85
CA SER A 121 -18.75 -9.07 16.05
C SER A 121 -18.40 -9.24 14.58
N ALA A 122 -17.59 -8.34 14.00
CA ALA A 122 -17.10 -8.46 12.63
C ALA A 122 -16.23 -9.72 12.45
N ALA A 123 -15.34 -10.01 13.40
CA ALA A 123 -14.55 -11.23 13.37
C ALA A 123 -15.43 -12.49 13.45
N ASP A 124 -16.46 -12.49 14.31
CA ASP A 124 -17.40 -13.61 14.39
C ASP A 124 -18.17 -13.81 13.07
N VAL A 125 -18.54 -12.74 12.36
CA VAL A 125 -19.15 -12.83 11.02
C VAL A 125 -18.18 -13.48 10.04
N ILE A 126 -16.92 -13.01 9.97
CA ILE A 126 -15.89 -13.58 9.08
C ILE A 126 -15.69 -15.07 9.37
N VAL A 127 -15.53 -15.42 10.64
CA VAL A 127 -15.28 -16.80 11.10
C VAL A 127 -16.40 -17.77 10.73
N ASN A 128 -17.63 -17.27 10.58
CA ASN A 128 -18.83 -18.03 10.24
C ASN A 128 -19.33 -17.80 8.79
N SER A 129 -18.58 -17.08 7.96
CA SER A 129 -19.01 -16.73 6.58
C SER A 129 -18.95 -17.91 5.60
N GLY A 130 -18.23 -18.98 5.96
CA GLY A 130 -17.86 -20.06 5.04
C GLY A 130 -16.55 -19.83 4.28
N TYR A 131 -15.97 -18.62 4.38
CA TYR A 131 -14.71 -18.25 3.74
C TYR A 131 -13.48 -18.35 4.66
N PHE A 132 -13.68 -18.34 5.99
CA PHE A 132 -12.60 -18.44 6.97
C PHE A 132 -12.08 -19.89 7.11
N LYS A 133 -11.28 -20.29 6.12
CA LYS A 133 -10.64 -21.61 5.96
C LYS A 133 -9.15 -21.43 5.64
N GLU A 134 -8.38 -22.51 5.67
CA GLU A 134 -6.97 -22.48 5.29
C GLU A 134 -6.77 -21.86 3.90
N GLY A 135 -5.85 -20.89 3.80
CA GLY A 135 -5.54 -20.18 2.56
C GLY A 135 -6.51 -19.05 2.21
N PHE A 136 -7.38 -18.61 3.12
CA PHE A 136 -8.21 -17.42 2.87
C PHE A 136 -7.36 -16.16 2.65
N SER A 137 -7.95 -15.14 2.06
CA SER A 137 -7.33 -13.82 1.88
C SER A 137 -8.14 -12.74 2.56
N MET A 138 -7.51 -11.59 2.87
CA MET A 138 -8.19 -10.53 3.62
C MET A 138 -7.64 -9.14 3.33
N GLN A 139 -8.50 -8.14 3.50
CA GLN A 139 -8.12 -6.74 3.63
C GLN A 139 -8.86 -6.16 4.84
N THR A 140 -8.14 -5.48 5.72
CA THR A 140 -8.74 -4.79 6.88
C THR A 140 -8.53 -3.30 6.77
N GLY A 141 -9.25 -2.52 7.59
CA GLY A 141 -9.06 -1.08 7.61
C GLY A 141 -7.83 -0.67 8.42
N THR A 142 -7.52 0.62 8.36
CA THR A 142 -6.29 1.20 8.91
C THR A 142 -6.50 1.91 10.25
N GLY A 143 -7.71 1.83 10.82
CA GLY A 143 -8.01 2.36 12.14
C GLY A 143 -9.32 1.85 12.75
N GLY A 144 -9.53 2.17 14.02
CA GLY A 144 -10.75 1.86 14.78
C GLY A 144 -11.11 0.37 14.77
N ALA A 145 -12.41 0.05 14.71
CA ALA A 145 -12.90 -1.32 14.69
C ALA A 145 -12.39 -2.14 13.48
N SER A 146 -12.23 -1.47 12.33
CA SER A 146 -11.80 -2.11 11.09
C SER A 146 -10.34 -2.57 11.11
N LEU A 147 -9.49 -1.93 11.90
CA LEU A 147 -8.14 -2.42 12.21
C LEU A 147 -8.20 -3.47 13.33
N ALA A 148 -8.98 -3.20 14.38
CA ALA A 148 -9.03 -4.03 15.58
C ALA A 148 -9.60 -5.44 15.36
N VAL A 149 -10.33 -5.67 14.26
CA VAL A 149 -10.81 -7.00 13.87
C VAL A 149 -9.66 -8.01 13.76
N THR A 150 -8.47 -7.58 13.32
CA THR A 150 -7.27 -8.42 13.16
C THR A 150 -6.87 -9.12 14.46
N ARG A 151 -7.00 -8.45 15.61
CA ARG A 151 -6.72 -9.01 16.93
C ARG A 151 -7.58 -10.24 17.23
N PHE A 152 -8.87 -10.17 16.89
CA PHE A 152 -9.79 -11.27 17.13
C PHE A 152 -9.64 -12.38 16.09
N LEU A 153 -9.31 -12.02 14.85
CA LEU A 153 -8.98 -13.00 13.82
C LEU A 153 -7.73 -13.79 14.16
N GLU A 154 -6.68 -13.16 14.72
CA GLU A 154 -5.46 -13.86 15.17
C GLU A 154 -5.78 -15.03 16.11
N ASP A 155 -6.54 -14.78 17.18
CA ASP A 155 -6.91 -15.80 18.15
C ASP A 155 -7.67 -16.97 17.47
N LYS A 156 -8.55 -16.64 16.52
CA LYS A 156 -9.37 -17.62 15.79
C LYS A 156 -8.54 -18.42 14.80
N MET A 157 -7.62 -17.78 14.07
CA MET A 157 -6.67 -18.43 13.17
C MET A 157 -5.83 -19.45 13.93
N ARG A 158 -5.28 -19.05 15.08
CA ARG A 158 -4.52 -19.96 15.97
C ARG A 158 -5.37 -21.11 16.47
N SER A 159 -6.60 -20.85 16.92
CA SER A 159 -7.49 -21.88 17.46
C SER A 159 -7.89 -22.96 16.43
N ARG A 160 -7.89 -22.62 15.14
CA ARG A 160 -8.25 -23.53 14.04
C ARG A 160 -7.02 -24.04 13.27
N ASP A 161 -5.81 -23.64 13.67
CA ASP A 161 -4.56 -23.84 12.93
C ASP A 161 -4.68 -23.50 11.44
N ILE A 162 -5.29 -22.33 11.15
CA ILE A 162 -5.40 -21.83 9.78
C ILE A 162 -4.53 -20.60 9.54
N ARG A 163 -4.10 -20.42 8.29
CA ARG A 163 -3.27 -19.31 7.82
C ARG A 163 -3.92 -18.66 6.59
N ALA A 164 -3.76 -17.35 6.48
CA ALA A 164 -4.17 -16.61 5.28
C ALA A 164 -3.09 -16.72 4.20
N ASP A 165 -3.49 -16.83 2.93
CA ASP A 165 -2.56 -16.81 1.80
C ASP A 165 -1.97 -15.42 1.58
N PHE A 166 -2.79 -14.38 1.67
CA PHE A 166 -2.30 -13.01 1.63
C PHE A 166 -3.22 -12.03 2.34
N ALA A 167 -2.63 -10.91 2.75
CA ALA A 167 -3.37 -9.69 3.02
C ALA A 167 -3.04 -8.61 2.00
N LEU A 168 -4.02 -7.78 1.69
CA LEU A 168 -3.97 -6.79 0.62
C LEU A 168 -4.25 -5.38 1.13
N GLY A 169 -3.74 -4.40 0.39
CA GLY A 169 -4.23 -3.03 0.42
C GLY A 169 -3.24 -2.11 1.09
N GLY A 170 -3.74 -1.28 1.99
CA GLY A 170 -2.91 -0.41 2.80
C GLY A 170 -2.33 -1.13 4.00
N ILE A 171 -1.06 -1.51 3.95
CA ILE A 171 -0.47 -2.36 5.00
C ILE A 171 -0.15 -1.54 6.26
N THR A 172 -0.52 -2.09 7.42
CA THR A 172 -0.25 -1.54 8.75
C THR A 172 0.70 -2.44 9.52
N ALA A 173 1.30 -1.92 10.59
CA ALA A 173 2.14 -2.66 11.52
C ALA A 173 1.45 -3.91 12.08
N THR A 174 0.12 -3.87 12.27
CA THR A 174 -0.64 -5.03 12.76
C THR A 174 -0.68 -6.15 11.73
N MET A 175 -0.79 -5.81 10.44
CA MET A 175 -0.76 -6.81 9.38
C MET A 175 0.65 -7.39 9.18
N VAL A 176 1.69 -6.56 9.33
CA VAL A 176 3.08 -7.01 9.36
C VAL A 176 3.32 -7.99 10.51
N ASP A 177 2.84 -7.69 11.71
CA ASP A 177 2.98 -8.58 12.87
C ASP A 177 2.34 -9.96 12.61
N LEU A 178 1.15 -10.02 12.02
CA LEU A 178 0.53 -11.29 11.63
C LEU A 178 1.33 -12.05 10.56
N HIS A 179 1.93 -11.32 9.61
CA HIS A 179 2.82 -11.91 8.62
C HIS A 179 4.10 -12.50 9.25
N GLU A 180 4.78 -11.75 10.11
CA GLU A 180 6.00 -12.18 10.79
C GLU A 180 5.74 -13.33 11.77
N LYS A 181 4.52 -13.42 12.34
CA LYS A 181 4.03 -14.57 13.12
C LYS A 181 3.69 -15.82 12.28
N GLY A 182 3.78 -15.74 10.95
CA GLY A 182 3.47 -16.84 10.04
C GLY A 182 1.98 -17.14 9.89
N LEU A 183 1.11 -16.22 10.30
CA LEU A 183 -0.34 -16.34 10.15
C LEU A 183 -0.82 -15.86 8.78
N ILE A 184 -0.08 -14.95 8.14
CA ILE A 184 -0.33 -14.47 6.79
C ILE A 184 0.90 -14.77 5.95
N ARG A 185 0.76 -15.49 4.83
CA ARG A 185 1.93 -15.90 4.03
C ARG A 185 2.53 -14.75 3.23
N LYS A 186 1.72 -13.86 2.67
CA LYS A 186 2.17 -12.73 1.85
C LYS A 186 1.42 -11.44 2.17
N LEU A 187 2.08 -10.31 2.01
CA LEU A 187 1.45 -8.98 2.04
C LEU A 187 1.58 -8.36 0.65
N LEU A 188 0.48 -7.87 0.10
CA LEU A 188 0.44 -7.14 -1.16
C LEU A 188 0.13 -5.67 -0.85
N ASP A 189 1.14 -4.81 -0.98
CA ASP A 189 1.13 -3.44 -0.47
C ASP A 189 1.07 -2.40 -1.58
N VAL A 190 -0.08 -1.74 -1.71
CA VAL A 190 -0.26 -0.57 -2.59
C VAL A 190 0.08 0.74 -1.88
N GLN A 191 0.11 0.73 -0.54
CA GLN A 191 0.39 1.89 0.30
C GLN A 191 0.73 1.48 1.73
N SER A 192 1.95 1.79 2.19
CA SER A 192 2.30 1.55 3.60
C SER A 192 1.73 2.65 4.49
N PHE A 193 0.94 2.28 5.51
CA PHE A 193 0.22 3.24 6.36
C PHE A 193 1.00 3.73 7.58
N ASP A 194 2.07 3.03 7.95
CA ASP A 194 2.95 3.39 9.04
C ASP A 194 4.42 3.04 8.73
N SER A 195 5.34 3.60 9.52
CA SER A 195 6.77 3.39 9.32
C SER A 195 7.19 1.93 9.46
N HIS A 196 6.45 1.13 10.23
CA HIS A 196 6.77 -0.28 10.41
C HIS A 196 6.39 -1.09 9.16
N ALA A 197 5.25 -0.80 8.53
CA ALA A 197 4.89 -1.34 7.22
C ALA A 197 5.91 -0.95 6.15
N ALA A 198 6.30 0.32 6.08
CA ALA A 198 7.31 0.81 5.14
C ALA A 198 8.66 0.08 5.30
N GLN A 199 9.12 -0.09 6.54
CA GLN A 199 10.35 -0.84 6.84
C GLN A 199 10.20 -2.34 6.58
N SER A 200 9.00 -2.89 6.79
CA SER A 200 8.73 -4.29 6.48
C SER A 200 8.84 -4.55 4.98
N LEU A 201 8.33 -3.65 4.14
CA LEU A 201 8.40 -3.79 2.69
C LEU A 201 9.85 -3.93 2.21
N ALA A 202 10.76 -3.17 2.83
CA ALA A 202 12.20 -3.23 2.51
C ALA A 202 12.90 -4.53 2.91
N ARG A 203 12.43 -5.22 3.97
CA ARG A 203 13.16 -6.34 4.60
C ARG A 203 12.51 -7.71 4.40
N ASN A 204 11.18 -7.77 4.26
CA ASN A 204 10.44 -9.02 4.19
C ASN A 204 10.16 -9.37 2.72
N PRO A 205 10.74 -10.44 2.15
CA PRO A 205 10.61 -10.76 0.73
C PRO A 205 9.19 -11.17 0.30
N ASN A 206 8.34 -11.52 1.26
CA ASN A 206 6.92 -11.83 1.05
C ASN A 206 6.00 -10.64 1.36
N HIS A 207 6.56 -9.48 1.69
CA HIS A 207 5.88 -8.20 1.65
C HIS A 207 6.22 -7.56 0.31
N ILE A 208 5.24 -7.52 -0.59
CA ILE A 208 5.42 -7.27 -2.01
C ILE A 208 4.73 -5.96 -2.36
N GLU A 209 5.47 -5.05 -2.97
CA GLU A 209 4.93 -3.81 -3.52
C GLU A 209 4.08 -4.12 -4.76
N ILE A 210 2.90 -3.50 -4.87
CA ILE A 210 2.05 -3.62 -6.05
C ILE A 210 1.58 -2.24 -6.51
N SER A 211 1.37 -2.08 -7.82
CA SER A 211 0.80 -0.84 -8.36
C SER A 211 -0.71 -0.75 -8.11
N ALA A 212 -1.27 0.46 -8.17
CA ALA A 212 -2.71 0.66 -8.09
C ALA A 212 -3.48 -0.05 -9.23
N ASN A 213 -2.81 -0.29 -10.36
CA ASN A 213 -3.34 -1.09 -11.46
C ASN A 213 -3.51 -2.56 -11.05
N GLN A 214 -2.47 -3.17 -10.48
CA GLN A 214 -2.56 -4.54 -9.96
C GLN A 214 -3.49 -4.62 -8.74
N TYR A 215 -3.61 -3.56 -7.95
CA TYR A 215 -4.47 -3.53 -6.78
C TYR A 215 -5.95 -3.67 -7.13
N ALA A 216 -6.52 -2.68 -7.83
CA ALA A 216 -7.98 -2.51 -7.90
C ALA A 216 -8.54 -2.02 -9.24
N ASN A 217 -7.74 -1.99 -10.32
CA ASN A 217 -8.26 -1.56 -11.62
C ASN A 217 -9.15 -2.64 -12.23
N TRP A 218 -10.46 -2.37 -12.29
CA TRP A 218 -11.47 -3.26 -12.87
C TRP A 218 -11.30 -3.50 -14.38
N GLY A 219 -10.60 -2.61 -15.09
CA GLY A 219 -10.26 -2.78 -16.51
C GLY A 219 -8.95 -3.53 -16.74
N SER A 220 -8.22 -3.89 -15.69
CA SER A 220 -6.95 -4.63 -15.81
C SER A 220 -7.19 -6.10 -16.18
N LYS A 221 -6.11 -6.81 -16.56
CA LYS A 221 -6.15 -8.25 -16.84
C LYS A 221 -6.26 -9.12 -15.57
N GLY A 222 -6.24 -8.51 -14.38
CA GLY A 222 -6.40 -9.20 -13.10
C GLY A 222 -6.03 -8.27 -11.94
N ALA A 223 -7.03 -7.90 -11.14
CA ALA A 223 -6.83 -7.10 -9.95
C ALA A 223 -6.76 -8.00 -8.70
N SER A 224 -5.87 -7.67 -7.76
CA SER A 224 -5.70 -8.40 -6.51
C SER A 224 -6.95 -8.36 -5.63
N VAL A 225 -7.76 -7.30 -5.73
CA VAL A 225 -9.07 -7.23 -5.03
C VAL A 225 -10.04 -8.31 -5.49
N ASP A 226 -9.95 -8.80 -6.73
CA ASP A 226 -10.81 -9.89 -7.24
C ASP A 226 -10.44 -11.26 -6.65
N ARG A 227 -9.34 -11.31 -5.89
CA ARG A 227 -8.83 -12.50 -5.21
C ARG A 227 -9.11 -12.47 -3.71
N LEU A 228 -9.78 -11.44 -3.19
CA LEU A 228 -10.21 -11.36 -1.79
C LEU A 228 -11.40 -12.28 -1.50
N ASP A 229 -11.38 -12.92 -0.34
CA ASP A 229 -12.47 -13.75 0.20
C ASP A 229 -13.42 -12.98 1.12
#